data_AF-A0A8H6A041-F1
#
_entry.id   AF-A0A8H6A041-F1
#
_cell.length_a   1.000
_cell.length_b   1.000
_cell.length_c   1.000
_cell.angle_alpha   90.00
_cell.angle_beta   90.00
_cell.angle_gamma   90.00
#
_symmetry.space_group_name_H-M   'P 1'
#
loop_
_entity.id
_entity.type
_entity.pdbx_description
1 polymer ?
#
loop_
_entity_poly.entity_id
_entity_poly.type
_entity_poly.pdbx_seq_one_letter_code
_entity_poly.pdbx_strand_id
1 'polypeptide(L)'
;MSTWSTQAQSRGSNSATDRTVVDYLSPNLRNALVDEYANEKQPSDGEVYRKICQYQHEHNARFQKRWWSRLSENKAKRLRQLTSSKDNVDLCAAFDALLAIPGLWNGMSLGFLNKEIIHYLKHIETFWGTLVNFDCVQMAKIDLQTVDTLQLRAPKASKVDETTVEGLILSGEVFPEFSRLERTAIWERLQHSQACEGVIPSLFTFFQDISYLIVCADAVKRLVVLHKKHPTIQSAFVHSFRPDRANEGCLIQTSETNSRRQQGSSEDQREIGYRQVWMYAMRNYPEMAKDVQSLKVKAKPTRAKADERIVYDMAALARDLGFRSKQIEAILKQSPDRQIARAALLKARKPDRYHYDKEVFESLVNQISQCFSHAAPNQGQPAAGLITGRVVKLKDRCGIPPEQIQQLDRPHLFVD
;
A
#
# COMPACT_ATOMS: atom_id res chain seq x y z
N MET A 1 -46.21 44.20 -76.88
CA MET A 1 -46.38 43.12 -75.88
C MET A 1 -45.60 43.57 -74.65
N SER A 2 -46.26 44.19 -73.68
CA SER A 2 -46.76 43.51 -72.45
C SER A 2 -45.56 42.96 -71.64
N THR A 3 -45.28 43.31 -70.39
CA THR A 3 -45.97 44.06 -69.35
C THR A 3 -45.01 44.12 -68.15
N TRP A 4 -44.95 45.28 -67.49
CA TRP A 4 -44.89 45.48 -66.03
C TRP A 4 -43.57 45.37 -65.25
N SER A 5 -43.27 46.52 -64.68
CA SER A 5 -42.34 46.89 -63.62
C SER A 5 -42.82 46.39 -62.24
N THR A 6 -41.90 46.29 -61.26
CA THR A 6 -41.94 47.05 -59.98
C THR A 6 -41.24 46.30 -58.82
N GLN A 7 -40.32 47.01 -58.15
CA GLN A 7 -39.76 46.73 -56.83
C GLN A 7 -40.84 46.66 -55.73
N ALA A 8 -40.64 45.89 -54.66
CA ALA A 8 -40.55 46.40 -53.29
C ALA A 8 -40.59 45.28 -52.23
N GLN A 9 -39.94 45.58 -51.10
CA GLN A 9 -39.81 44.83 -49.85
C GLN A 9 -41.11 44.22 -49.29
N SER A 10 -40.97 43.10 -48.58
CA SER A 10 -41.76 42.86 -47.37
C SER A 10 -40.93 42.15 -46.28
N ARG A 11 -41.10 42.66 -45.07
CA ARG A 11 -40.62 42.10 -43.79
C ARG A 11 -41.37 40.79 -43.48
N GLY A 12 -40.71 39.85 -42.83
CA GLY A 12 -41.33 38.70 -42.17
C GLY A 12 -40.42 38.13 -41.09
N SER A 13 -40.78 38.39 -39.85
CA SER A 13 -40.19 37.95 -38.59
C SER A 13 -40.39 36.45 -38.31
N ASN A 14 -39.66 35.97 -37.28
CA ASN A 14 -39.77 34.71 -36.52
C ASN A 14 -38.70 33.68 -36.91
N SER A 15 -37.97 33.05 -36.01
CA SER A 15 -37.94 33.09 -34.54
C SER A 15 -36.68 32.34 -34.10
N ALA A 16 -36.13 32.74 -32.97
CA ALA A 16 -35.05 32.07 -32.29
C ALA A 16 -35.39 30.59 -32.02
N THR A 17 -34.69 29.67 -32.69
CA THR A 17 -34.66 28.24 -32.34
C THR A 17 -33.38 27.64 -32.90
N ASP A 18 -32.24 28.08 -32.37
CA ASP A 18 -31.02 27.27 -32.35
C ASP A 18 -30.66 26.99 -30.88
N ARG A 19 -31.68 26.55 -30.12
CA ARG A 19 -31.48 25.84 -28.85
C ARG A 19 -31.25 24.39 -29.23
N THR A 20 -29.99 24.01 -29.16
CA THR A 20 -29.48 22.65 -29.35
C THR A 20 -30.42 21.61 -28.75
N VAL A 21 -30.80 20.62 -29.57
CA VAL A 21 -31.64 19.44 -29.23
C VAL A 21 -31.16 18.67 -27.98
N VAL A 22 -29.94 18.97 -27.51
CA VAL A 22 -29.33 18.43 -26.29
C VAL A 22 -30.06 18.88 -25.01
N ASP A 23 -30.68 20.06 -25.00
CA ASP A 23 -31.33 20.61 -23.79
C ASP A 23 -32.69 19.97 -23.47
N TYR A 24 -33.24 19.17 -24.39
CA TYR A 24 -34.51 18.44 -24.21
C TYR A 24 -34.32 16.93 -23.95
N LEU A 25 -33.08 16.45 -23.84
CA LEU A 25 -32.81 15.05 -23.50
C LEU A 25 -33.07 14.81 -22.01
N SER A 26 -33.90 13.82 -21.68
CA SER A 26 -34.03 13.38 -20.29
C SER A 26 -32.64 13.06 -19.70
N PRO A 27 -32.38 13.36 -18.42
CA PRO A 27 -31.09 13.08 -17.79
C PRO A 27 -30.63 11.63 -18.00
N ASN A 28 -31.58 10.69 -18.00
CA ASN A 28 -31.35 9.27 -18.30
C ASN A 28 -30.87 9.02 -19.73
N LEU A 29 -31.42 9.71 -20.73
CA LEU A 29 -31.04 9.56 -22.13
C LEU A 29 -29.70 10.25 -22.42
N ARG A 30 -29.43 11.40 -21.79
CA ARG A 30 -28.11 12.06 -21.84
C ARG A 30 -27.03 11.20 -21.21
N ASN A 31 -27.29 10.64 -20.04
CA ASN A 31 -26.38 9.70 -19.38
C ASN A 31 -26.19 8.42 -20.19
N ALA A 32 -27.26 7.88 -20.80
CA ALA A 32 -27.16 6.71 -21.66
C ALA A 32 -26.27 6.97 -22.88
N LEU A 33 -26.42 8.13 -23.53
CA LEU A 33 -25.61 8.54 -24.68
C LEU A 33 -24.15 8.79 -24.29
N VAL A 34 -23.88 9.54 -23.21
CA VAL A 34 -22.51 9.75 -22.71
C VAL A 34 -21.82 8.43 -22.36
N ASP A 35 -22.53 7.51 -21.69
CA ASP A 35 -22.04 6.16 -21.40
C ASP A 35 -21.94 5.28 -22.66
N GLU A 36 -22.66 5.59 -23.74
CA GLU A 36 -22.62 4.86 -25.01
C GLU A 36 -21.42 5.25 -25.86
N TYR A 37 -21.12 6.55 -25.94
CA TYR A 37 -19.93 7.11 -26.59
C TYR A 37 -18.64 6.79 -25.82
N ALA A 38 -18.69 6.69 -24.49
CA ALA A 38 -17.54 6.28 -23.68
C ALA A 38 -17.16 4.78 -23.84
N ASN A 39 -17.90 3.98 -24.63
CA ASN A 39 -17.68 2.54 -24.80
C ASN A 39 -16.61 2.15 -25.83
N GLU A 40 -15.95 3.11 -26.49
CA GLU A 40 -14.87 2.81 -27.44
C GLU A 40 -13.58 2.29 -26.74
N LYS A 41 -13.41 2.57 -25.45
CA LYS A 41 -12.36 2.01 -24.59
C LYS A 41 -12.98 1.22 -23.43
N GLN A 42 -12.32 0.13 -23.03
CA GLN A 42 -12.70 -0.55 -21.78
C GLN A 42 -12.47 0.42 -20.61
N PRO A 43 -13.49 0.68 -19.76
CA PRO A 43 -13.34 1.55 -18.61
C PRO A 43 -12.39 0.92 -17.58
N SER A 44 -11.66 1.77 -16.87
CA SER A 44 -10.85 1.38 -15.72
C SER A 44 -11.71 0.84 -14.57
N ASP A 45 -11.11 0.07 -13.67
CA ASP A 45 -11.82 -0.46 -12.49
C ASP A 45 -12.39 0.66 -11.60
N GLY A 46 -11.69 1.80 -11.51
CA GLY A 46 -12.15 2.95 -10.72
C GLY A 46 -13.27 3.74 -11.37
N GLU A 47 -13.28 3.87 -12.70
CA GLU A 47 -14.43 4.44 -13.42
C GLU A 47 -15.68 3.58 -13.20
N VAL A 48 -15.53 2.25 -13.27
CA VAL A 48 -16.64 1.33 -13.00
C VAL A 48 -17.13 1.47 -11.56
N TYR A 49 -16.22 1.51 -10.57
CA TYR A 49 -16.59 1.72 -9.16
C TYR A 49 -17.35 3.03 -8.96
N ARG A 50 -16.79 4.16 -9.43
CA ARG A 50 -17.38 5.49 -9.26
C ARG A 50 -18.77 5.57 -9.88
N LYS A 51 -18.96 5.01 -11.08
CA LYS A 51 -20.27 4.96 -11.75
C LYS A 51 -21.26 4.08 -10.98
N ILE A 52 -20.84 2.94 -10.45
CA ILE A 52 -21.70 2.10 -9.60
C ILE A 52 -22.14 2.87 -8.35
N CYS A 53 -21.23 3.55 -7.66
CA CYS A 53 -21.56 4.35 -6.47
C CYS A 53 -22.46 5.55 -6.82
N GLN A 54 -22.19 6.24 -7.93
CA GLN A 54 -23.04 7.32 -8.44
C GLN A 54 -24.48 6.84 -8.68
N TYR A 55 -24.67 5.77 -9.46
CA TYR A 55 -26.02 5.26 -9.76
C TYR A 55 -26.71 4.64 -8.54
N GLN A 56 -25.96 4.19 -7.55
CA GLN A 56 -26.51 3.79 -6.26
C GLN A 56 -27.08 4.99 -5.49
N HIS A 57 -26.38 6.12 -5.48
CA HIS A 57 -26.85 7.37 -4.86
C HIS A 57 -28.04 7.97 -5.60
N GLU A 58 -28.05 7.90 -6.93
CA GLU A 58 -29.17 8.35 -7.78
C GLU A 58 -30.38 7.40 -7.77
N HIS A 59 -30.35 6.33 -6.98
CA HIS A 59 -31.37 5.28 -6.94
C HIS A 59 -31.69 4.66 -8.32
N ASN A 60 -30.70 4.61 -9.21
CA ASN A 60 -30.87 4.19 -10.59
C ASN A 60 -30.40 2.75 -10.83
N ALA A 61 -31.24 1.80 -10.41
CA ALA A 61 -30.93 0.37 -10.45
C ALA A 61 -30.60 -0.17 -11.86
N ARG A 62 -31.14 0.44 -12.92
CA ARG A 62 -30.93 0.01 -14.30
C ARG A 62 -29.48 0.28 -14.74
N PHE A 63 -29.00 1.52 -14.58
CA PHE A 63 -27.62 1.85 -14.95
C PHE A 63 -26.61 1.21 -14.01
N GLN A 64 -26.94 1.09 -12.72
CA GLN A 64 -26.12 0.35 -11.77
C GLN A 64 -25.88 -1.09 -12.28
N LYS A 65 -26.93 -1.85 -12.63
CA LYS A 65 -26.80 -3.21 -13.19
C LYS A 65 -25.98 -3.25 -14.49
N ARG A 66 -26.10 -2.25 -15.36
CA ARG A 66 -25.32 -2.12 -16.60
C ARG A 66 -23.82 -1.95 -16.33
N TRP A 67 -23.46 -1.19 -15.30
CA TRP A 67 -22.05 -1.02 -14.92
C TRP A 67 -21.51 -2.25 -14.19
N TRP A 68 -22.32 -2.93 -13.38
CA TRP A 68 -21.96 -4.22 -12.79
C TRP A 68 -21.66 -5.31 -13.83
N SER A 69 -22.35 -5.34 -14.97
CA SER A 69 -22.10 -6.34 -16.02
C SER A 69 -20.78 -6.13 -16.78
N ARG A 70 -20.10 -4.99 -16.58
CA ARG A 70 -18.77 -4.73 -17.18
C ARG A 70 -17.64 -5.40 -16.40
N LEU A 71 -17.91 -5.85 -15.18
CA LEU A 71 -16.92 -6.53 -14.34
C LEU A 71 -16.85 -8.02 -14.67
N SER A 72 -15.64 -8.57 -14.71
CA SER A 72 -15.47 -10.03 -14.65
C SER A 72 -16.09 -10.61 -13.38
N GLU A 73 -16.48 -11.89 -13.39
CA GLU A 73 -17.08 -12.56 -12.24
C GLU A 73 -16.26 -12.41 -10.95
N ASN A 74 -14.93 -12.53 -11.06
CA ASN A 74 -14.01 -12.33 -9.94
C ASN A 74 -14.04 -10.90 -9.39
N LYS A 75 -14.01 -9.90 -10.28
CA LYS A 75 -14.07 -8.48 -9.88
C LYS A 75 -15.42 -8.12 -9.27
N ALA A 76 -16.51 -8.62 -9.84
CA ALA A 76 -17.86 -8.44 -9.31
C ALA A 76 -18.02 -9.07 -7.92
N LYS A 77 -17.49 -10.28 -7.71
CA LYS A 77 -17.49 -10.94 -6.40
C LYS A 77 -16.74 -10.12 -5.35
N ARG A 78 -15.55 -9.60 -5.69
CA ARG A 78 -14.75 -8.77 -4.79
C ARG A 78 -15.40 -7.43 -4.48
N LEU A 79 -15.98 -6.77 -5.49
CA LEU A 79 -16.70 -5.52 -5.28
C LEU A 79 -17.92 -5.74 -4.38
N ARG A 80 -18.70 -6.82 -4.58
CA ARG A 80 -19.79 -7.19 -3.66
C ARG A 80 -19.26 -7.44 -2.24
N GLN A 81 -18.10 -8.07 -2.10
CA GLN A 81 -17.49 -8.28 -0.79
C GLN A 81 -17.08 -6.95 -0.12
N LEU A 82 -16.59 -5.98 -0.90
CA LEU A 82 -16.29 -4.64 -0.40
C LEU A 82 -17.55 -3.91 0.06
N THR A 83 -18.61 -3.92 -0.76
CA THR A 83 -19.82 -3.10 -0.53
C THR A 83 -20.86 -3.75 0.39
N SER A 84 -20.90 -5.08 0.48
CA SER A 84 -21.98 -5.82 1.17
C SER A 84 -21.53 -6.55 2.43
N SER A 85 -20.22 -6.64 2.70
CA SER A 85 -19.73 -7.27 3.93
C SER A 85 -19.82 -6.28 5.09
N LYS A 86 -20.49 -6.67 6.18
CA LYS A 86 -20.46 -5.93 7.46
C LYS A 86 -19.02 -5.71 7.96
N ASP A 87 -18.10 -6.60 7.59
CA ASP A 87 -16.72 -6.48 7.99
C ASP A 87 -15.97 -5.38 7.21
N ASN A 88 -16.45 -4.93 6.05
CA ASN A 88 -15.73 -3.99 5.18
C ASN A 88 -16.34 -2.58 5.18
N VAL A 89 -17.25 -2.26 6.11
CA VAL A 89 -17.94 -0.97 6.15
C VAL A 89 -16.95 0.20 6.22
N ASP A 90 -15.95 0.12 7.11
CA ASP A 90 -14.94 1.18 7.24
C ASP A 90 -14.07 1.33 6.00
N LEU A 91 -13.78 0.23 5.31
CA LEU A 91 -12.99 0.23 4.09
C LEU A 91 -13.79 0.82 2.91
N CYS A 92 -15.07 0.46 2.79
CA CYS A 92 -15.98 1.05 1.82
C CYS A 92 -16.10 2.56 2.06
N ALA A 93 -16.32 2.97 3.31
CA ALA A 93 -16.39 4.39 3.68
C ALA A 93 -15.10 5.15 3.32
N ALA A 94 -13.93 4.54 3.52
CA ALA A 94 -12.65 5.15 3.14
C ALA A 94 -12.47 5.29 1.62
N PHE A 95 -12.99 4.36 0.81
CA PHE A 95 -13.03 4.53 -0.65
C PHE A 95 -14.05 5.58 -1.08
N ASP A 96 -15.22 5.59 -0.46
CA ASP A 96 -16.29 6.52 -0.79
C ASP A 96 -15.91 7.97 -0.49
N ALA A 97 -15.10 8.19 0.55
CA ALA A 97 -14.51 9.50 0.84
C ALA A 97 -13.64 10.05 -0.32
N LEU A 98 -13.01 9.18 -1.12
CA LEU A 98 -12.22 9.57 -2.28
C LEU A 98 -13.07 9.88 -3.52
N LEU A 99 -14.39 9.63 -3.51
CA LEU A 99 -15.27 9.90 -4.66
C LEU A 99 -15.36 11.40 -4.97
N ALA A 100 -15.09 12.26 -3.99
CA ALA A 100 -15.05 13.71 -4.15
C ALA A 100 -13.90 14.20 -5.05
N ILE A 101 -12.90 13.36 -5.33
CA ILE A 101 -11.73 13.69 -6.16
C ILE A 101 -11.71 12.74 -7.38
N PRO A 102 -12.31 13.15 -8.52
CA PRO A 102 -12.43 12.30 -9.70
C PRO A 102 -11.08 11.82 -10.26
N GLY A 103 -10.03 12.64 -10.17
CA GLY A 103 -8.70 12.33 -10.71
C GLY A 103 -8.00 11.11 -10.11
N LEU A 104 -8.39 10.67 -8.91
CA LEU A 104 -7.72 9.54 -8.23
C LEU A 104 -8.03 8.18 -8.83
N TRP A 105 -9.15 8.04 -9.54
CA TRP A 105 -9.76 6.74 -9.84
C TRP A 105 -9.11 5.95 -10.98
N ASN A 106 -8.20 6.56 -11.75
CA ASN A 106 -7.47 5.86 -12.82
C ASN A 106 -6.58 4.71 -12.28
N GLY A 107 -6.01 4.90 -11.09
CA GLY A 107 -5.09 3.96 -10.47
C GLY A 107 -5.76 2.77 -9.76
N MET A 108 -7.09 2.71 -9.70
CA MET A 108 -7.78 1.70 -8.92
C MET A 108 -7.65 0.29 -9.52
N SER A 109 -7.42 -0.72 -8.67
CA SER A 109 -7.45 -2.13 -9.03
C SER A 109 -8.32 -2.92 -8.05
N LEU A 110 -9.28 -3.71 -8.53
CA LEU A 110 -10.11 -4.57 -7.67
C LEU A 110 -9.35 -5.83 -7.18
N GLY A 111 -8.03 -5.72 -7.01
CA GLY A 111 -7.08 -6.79 -6.76
C GLY A 111 -7.12 -7.35 -5.34
N PHE A 112 -6.91 -6.48 -4.34
CA PHE A 112 -6.66 -6.88 -2.96
C PHE A 112 -7.04 -5.77 -2.00
N LEU A 113 -7.87 -6.10 -1.00
CA LEU A 113 -8.45 -5.16 -0.04
C LEU A 113 -8.46 -5.81 1.35
N ASN A 114 -7.83 -5.16 2.32
CA ASN A 114 -7.76 -5.59 3.73
C ASN A 114 -8.04 -4.40 4.66
N LYS A 115 -8.20 -4.60 5.97
CA LYS A 115 -8.50 -3.50 6.92
C LYS A 115 -7.26 -2.66 7.25
N GLU A 116 -6.06 -3.25 7.26
CA GLU A 116 -4.82 -2.55 7.63
C GLU A 116 -4.42 -1.44 6.64
N ILE A 117 -5.07 -1.34 5.47
CA ILE A 117 -4.80 -0.35 4.42
C ILE A 117 -5.71 0.88 4.45
N ILE A 118 -6.68 0.95 5.38
CA ILE A 118 -7.57 2.12 5.56
C ILE A 118 -6.76 3.39 5.85
N HIS A 119 -5.67 3.29 6.62
CA HIS A 119 -4.82 4.43 6.93
C HIS A 119 -4.19 5.06 5.69
N TYR A 120 -3.83 4.26 4.68
CA TYR A 120 -3.30 4.79 3.42
C TYR A 120 -4.39 5.52 2.64
N LEU A 121 -5.60 4.97 2.55
CA LEU A 121 -6.73 5.65 1.87
C LEU A 121 -7.04 7.00 2.52
N LYS A 122 -7.07 7.05 3.87
CA LYS A 122 -7.20 8.31 4.62
C LYS A 122 -6.05 9.27 4.35
N HIS A 123 -4.83 8.77 4.20
CA HIS A 123 -3.68 9.61 3.82
C HIS A 123 -3.86 10.22 2.41
N ILE A 124 -4.34 9.45 1.43
CA ILE A 124 -4.66 9.99 0.10
C ILE A 124 -5.71 11.11 0.21
N GLU A 125 -6.81 10.86 0.91
CA GLU A 125 -7.87 11.86 1.12
C GLU A 125 -7.31 13.12 1.79
N THR A 126 -6.56 12.94 2.88
CA THR A 126 -6.01 14.04 3.67
C THR A 126 -5.01 14.84 2.86
N PHE A 127 -4.15 14.19 2.07
CA PHE A 127 -3.17 14.85 1.21
C PHE A 127 -3.89 15.78 0.22
N TRP A 128 -4.77 15.22 -0.62
CA TRP A 128 -5.43 15.97 -1.70
C TRP A 128 -6.46 16.97 -1.17
N GLY A 129 -7.18 16.61 -0.12
CA GLY A 129 -8.10 17.52 0.59
C GLY A 129 -7.36 18.73 1.14
N THR A 130 -6.19 18.54 1.76
CA THR A 130 -5.40 19.65 2.31
C THR A 130 -4.95 20.64 1.23
N LEU A 131 -4.63 20.18 0.02
CA LEU A 131 -4.25 21.08 -1.08
C LEU A 131 -5.34 22.10 -1.43
N VAL A 132 -6.61 21.79 -1.16
CA VAL A 132 -7.77 22.64 -1.47
C VAL A 132 -8.63 22.95 -0.24
N ASN A 133 -8.06 22.85 0.98
CA ASN A 133 -8.74 23.10 2.25
C ASN A 133 -10.04 22.28 2.45
N PHE A 134 -10.10 21.07 1.91
CA PHE A 134 -11.27 20.18 1.95
C PHE A 134 -12.54 20.82 1.36
N ASP A 135 -12.40 21.81 0.47
CA ASP A 135 -13.53 22.37 -0.25
C ASP A 135 -14.02 21.38 -1.31
N CYS A 136 -15.25 20.87 -1.13
CA CYS A 136 -15.83 19.85 -2.01
C CYS A 136 -15.90 20.27 -3.48
N VAL A 137 -16.12 21.56 -3.76
CA VAL A 137 -16.21 22.07 -5.14
C VAL A 137 -14.84 22.08 -5.78
N GLN A 138 -13.80 22.48 -5.04
CA GLN A 138 -12.42 22.45 -5.52
C GLN A 138 -11.89 21.02 -5.65
N MET A 139 -12.21 20.11 -4.72
CA MET A 139 -11.84 18.70 -4.83
C MET A 139 -12.37 18.07 -6.13
N ALA A 140 -13.58 18.44 -6.55
CA ALA A 140 -14.18 17.96 -7.78
C ALA A 140 -13.47 18.45 -9.06
N LYS A 141 -12.71 19.55 -8.99
CA LYS A 141 -11.91 20.11 -10.11
C LYS A 141 -10.56 19.39 -10.31
N ILE A 142 -10.17 18.50 -9.38
CA ILE A 142 -8.90 17.77 -9.48
C ILE A 142 -9.08 16.64 -10.50
N ASP A 143 -8.47 16.84 -11.66
CA ASP A 143 -8.56 15.93 -12.80
C ASP A 143 -7.51 14.81 -12.78
N LEU A 144 -7.67 13.86 -13.70
CA LEU A 144 -6.82 12.68 -13.84
C LEU A 144 -5.39 13.02 -14.27
N GLN A 145 -5.21 13.97 -15.20
CA GLN A 145 -3.89 14.39 -15.67
C GLN A 145 -3.10 15.05 -14.54
N THR A 146 -3.76 15.85 -13.70
CA THR A 146 -3.16 16.44 -12.50
C THR A 146 -2.60 15.36 -11.57
N VAL A 147 -3.40 14.34 -11.23
CA VAL A 147 -2.95 13.24 -10.35
C VAL A 147 -1.83 12.43 -11.00
N ASP A 148 -1.99 12.01 -12.26
CA ASP A 148 -1.03 11.16 -12.97
C ASP A 148 0.33 11.85 -13.17
N THR A 149 0.35 13.18 -13.32
CA THR A 149 1.59 13.97 -13.50
C THR A 149 2.32 14.20 -12.18
N LEU A 150 1.58 14.34 -11.08
CA LEU A 150 2.12 14.68 -9.76
C LEU A 150 2.49 13.45 -8.92
N GLN A 151 1.76 12.35 -9.03
CA GLN A 151 2.01 11.14 -8.24
C GLN A 151 3.48 10.68 -8.36
N LEU A 152 3.99 9.98 -7.34
CA LEU A 152 5.38 9.48 -7.25
C LEU A 152 6.45 10.56 -7.00
N ARG A 153 6.11 11.85 -7.04
CA ARG A 153 7.04 12.94 -6.71
C ARG A 153 7.08 13.19 -5.21
N ALA A 154 8.22 13.59 -4.66
CA ALA A 154 8.38 13.89 -3.23
C ALA A 154 8.91 15.32 -3.04
N PRO A 155 8.08 16.36 -3.27
CA PRO A 155 8.53 17.75 -3.36
C PRO A 155 9.15 18.29 -2.08
N LYS A 156 8.78 17.78 -0.90
CA LYS A 156 9.42 18.18 0.38
C LYS A 156 10.76 17.49 0.65
N ALA A 157 11.04 16.38 -0.03
CA ALA A 157 12.24 15.56 0.20
C ALA A 157 13.28 15.63 -0.94
N SER A 158 12.87 16.08 -2.13
CA SER A 158 13.71 16.12 -3.33
C SER A 158 13.64 17.48 -4.01
N LYS A 159 14.78 18.20 -4.08
CA LYS A 159 14.84 19.53 -4.72
C LYS A 159 14.45 19.48 -6.20
N VAL A 160 14.78 18.38 -6.88
CA VAL A 160 14.39 18.17 -8.29
C VAL A 160 12.88 18.05 -8.43
N ASP A 161 12.24 17.31 -7.52
CA ASP A 161 10.77 17.18 -7.53
C ASP A 161 10.11 18.49 -7.12
N GLU A 162 10.66 19.21 -6.15
CA GLU A 162 10.19 20.52 -5.71
C GLU A 162 10.08 21.48 -6.91
N THR A 163 11.20 21.72 -7.62
CA THR A 163 11.22 22.62 -8.78
C THR A 163 10.31 22.13 -9.91
N THR A 164 10.23 20.81 -10.13
CA THR A 164 9.35 20.27 -11.17
C THR A 164 7.88 20.48 -10.82
N VAL A 165 7.47 20.15 -9.60
CA VAL A 165 6.08 20.29 -9.13
C VAL A 165 5.68 21.77 -9.08
N GLU A 166 6.56 22.64 -8.61
CA GLU A 166 6.36 24.09 -8.62
C GLU A 166 6.06 24.60 -10.03
N GLY A 167 6.93 24.26 -10.99
CA GLY A 167 6.78 24.67 -12.38
C GLY A 167 5.46 24.20 -12.99
N LEU A 168 5.07 22.94 -12.75
CA LEU A 168 3.81 22.38 -13.24
C LEU A 168 2.58 23.09 -12.66
N ILE A 169 2.59 23.37 -11.34
CA ILE A 169 1.46 24.05 -10.67
C ILE A 169 1.37 25.51 -11.12
N LEU A 170 2.48 26.26 -11.11
CA LEU A 170 2.46 27.68 -11.42
C LEU A 170 2.21 27.97 -12.91
N SER A 171 2.65 27.10 -13.82
CA SER A 171 2.31 27.18 -15.25
C SER A 171 0.85 26.86 -15.51
N GLY A 172 0.26 25.93 -14.77
CA GLY A 172 -1.13 25.50 -14.93
C GLY A 172 -1.28 24.27 -15.81
N GLU A 173 -0.18 23.59 -16.09
CA GLU A 173 -0.19 22.26 -16.71
C GLU A 173 -0.90 21.23 -15.82
N VAL A 174 -0.87 21.43 -14.50
CA VAL A 174 -1.70 20.74 -13.52
C VAL A 174 -2.62 21.74 -12.82
N PHE A 175 -3.76 21.26 -12.32
CA PHE A 175 -4.85 22.08 -11.80
C PHE A 175 -5.40 23.10 -12.83
N PRO A 176 -5.74 22.70 -14.07
CA PRO A 176 -6.11 23.63 -15.15
C PRO A 176 -7.39 24.44 -14.87
N GLU A 177 -8.32 23.89 -14.08
CA GLU A 177 -9.56 24.56 -13.68
C GLU A 177 -9.39 25.57 -12.51
N PHE A 178 -8.16 25.74 -12.02
CA PHE A 178 -7.83 26.65 -10.95
C PHE A 178 -7.15 27.91 -11.49
N SER A 179 -7.57 29.05 -10.96
CA SER A 179 -6.94 30.35 -11.22
C SER A 179 -5.50 30.37 -10.75
N ARG A 180 -4.70 31.32 -11.26
CA ARG A 180 -3.30 31.49 -10.86
C ARG A 180 -3.13 31.71 -9.35
N LEU A 181 -4.06 32.44 -8.71
CA LEU A 181 -4.04 32.69 -7.27
C LEU A 181 -4.32 31.41 -6.49
N GLU A 182 -5.33 30.62 -6.90
CA GLU A 182 -5.62 29.33 -6.28
C GLU A 182 -4.44 28.35 -6.42
N ARG A 183 -3.80 28.29 -7.60
CA ARG A 183 -2.63 27.43 -7.84
C ARG A 183 -1.43 27.83 -6.98
N THR A 184 -1.21 29.12 -6.78
CA THR A 184 -0.17 29.62 -5.85
C THR A 184 -0.46 29.16 -4.42
N ALA A 185 -1.71 29.28 -3.97
CA ALA A 185 -2.11 28.84 -2.64
C ALA A 185 -2.02 27.30 -2.47
N ILE A 186 -2.32 26.52 -3.52
CA ILE A 186 -2.11 25.06 -3.54
C ILE A 186 -0.63 24.74 -3.32
N TRP A 187 0.28 25.43 -4.02
CA TRP A 187 1.72 25.24 -3.86
C TRP A 187 2.20 25.55 -2.44
N GLU A 188 1.78 26.68 -1.87
CA GLU A 188 2.11 27.05 -0.49
C GLU A 188 1.66 25.96 0.51
N ARG A 189 0.44 25.45 0.37
CA ARG A 189 -0.07 24.38 1.24
C ARG A 189 0.71 23.07 1.08
N LEU A 190 1.09 22.72 -0.15
CA LEU A 190 1.92 21.54 -0.41
C LEU A 190 3.28 21.63 0.28
N GLN A 191 3.89 22.81 0.34
CA GLN A 191 5.18 23.04 1.00
C GLN A 191 5.08 23.01 2.54
N HIS A 192 4.05 23.64 3.09
CA HIS A 192 3.98 23.87 4.55
C HIS A 192 3.18 22.82 5.31
N SER A 193 2.30 22.06 4.66
CA SER A 193 1.49 21.06 5.34
C SER A 193 2.28 19.81 5.72
N GLN A 194 2.05 19.31 6.94
CA GLN A 194 2.56 18.00 7.38
C GLN A 194 1.88 16.85 6.62
N ALA A 195 0.62 17.03 6.19
CA ALA A 195 -0.08 16.02 5.39
C ALA A 195 0.57 15.78 4.02
N CYS A 196 1.41 16.71 3.56
CA CYS A 196 2.12 16.65 2.28
C CYS A 196 3.55 16.11 2.41
N GLU A 197 3.88 15.44 3.51
CA GLU A 197 5.17 14.76 3.68
C GLU A 197 5.25 13.47 2.87
N GLY A 198 6.43 13.23 2.28
CA GLY A 198 6.71 12.05 1.49
C GLY A 198 6.32 12.18 0.01
N VAL A 199 5.97 11.05 -0.58
CA VAL A 199 5.58 10.93 -1.99
C VAL A 199 4.12 11.35 -2.15
N ILE A 200 3.80 12.11 -3.20
CA ILE A 200 2.43 12.46 -3.58
C ILE A 200 1.64 11.16 -3.82
N PRO A 201 0.65 10.85 -2.95
CA PRO A 201 -0.02 9.57 -2.95
C PRO A 201 -1.19 9.56 -3.94
N SER A 202 -1.52 8.39 -4.47
CA SER A 202 -2.70 8.17 -5.31
C SER A 202 -3.23 6.75 -5.13
N LEU A 203 -4.37 6.41 -5.75
CA LEU A 203 -4.80 5.01 -5.77
C LEU A 203 -3.78 4.13 -6.51
N PHE A 204 -3.07 4.66 -7.50
CA PHE A 204 -2.00 3.92 -8.18
C PHE A 204 -0.88 3.55 -7.19
N THR A 205 -0.34 4.52 -6.45
CA THR A 205 0.74 4.26 -5.48
C THR A 205 0.27 3.29 -4.41
N PHE A 206 -0.95 3.46 -3.90
CA PHE A 206 -1.59 2.55 -2.95
C PHE A 206 -1.62 1.10 -3.43
N PHE A 207 -2.11 0.83 -4.65
CA PHE A 207 -2.17 -0.54 -5.15
C PHE A 207 -0.80 -1.15 -5.43
N GLN A 208 0.19 -0.33 -5.81
CA GLN A 208 1.57 -0.79 -5.91
C GLN A 208 2.13 -1.15 -4.53
N ASP A 209 2.04 -0.24 -3.56
CA ASP A 209 2.58 -0.40 -2.20
C ASP A 209 1.92 -1.56 -1.44
N ILE A 210 0.64 -1.86 -1.71
CA ILE A 210 -0.03 -3.05 -1.18
C ILE A 210 0.68 -4.33 -1.58
N SER A 211 1.26 -4.40 -2.79
CA SER A 211 2.01 -5.58 -3.22
C SER A 211 3.21 -5.83 -2.30
N TYR A 212 3.86 -4.77 -1.82
CA TYR A 212 4.92 -4.87 -0.83
C TYR A 212 4.40 -5.31 0.54
N LEU A 213 3.29 -4.73 1.00
CA LEU A 213 2.65 -5.14 2.25
C LEU A 213 2.21 -6.61 2.23
N ILE A 214 1.77 -7.14 1.09
CA ILE A 214 1.39 -8.56 0.96
C ILE A 214 2.60 -9.47 1.19
N VAL A 215 3.77 -9.13 0.62
CA VAL A 215 5.00 -9.91 0.82
C VAL A 215 5.41 -9.89 2.29
N CYS A 216 5.35 -8.73 2.93
CA CYS A 216 5.61 -8.61 4.37
C CYS A 216 4.58 -9.40 5.20
N ALA A 217 3.29 -9.31 4.84
CA ALA A 217 2.21 -10.01 5.52
C ALA A 217 2.43 -11.53 5.49
N ASP A 218 2.91 -12.07 4.38
CA ASP A 218 3.18 -13.50 4.24
C ASP A 218 4.31 -13.98 5.14
N ALA A 219 5.30 -13.12 5.42
CA ALA A 219 6.31 -13.36 6.43
C ALA A 219 5.69 -13.34 7.84
N VAL A 220 4.96 -12.28 8.19
CA VAL A 220 4.33 -12.11 9.51
C VAL A 220 3.32 -13.24 9.83
N LYS A 221 2.56 -13.72 8.82
CA LYS A 221 1.64 -14.86 8.96
C LYS A 221 2.33 -16.15 9.42
N ARG A 222 3.66 -16.30 9.27
CA ARG A 222 4.38 -17.47 9.79
C ARG A 222 4.30 -17.55 11.31
N LEU A 223 4.09 -16.43 12.00
CA LEU A 223 4.08 -16.33 13.45
C LEU A 223 2.72 -16.61 14.08
N VAL A 224 1.62 -16.69 13.32
CA VAL A 224 0.25 -16.79 13.88
C VAL A 224 -0.67 -17.71 13.06
N VAL A 225 -1.68 -18.32 13.72
CA VAL A 225 -2.76 -19.07 13.02
C VAL A 225 -3.94 -18.14 12.78
N LEU A 226 -4.31 -17.92 11.52
CA LEU A 226 -5.58 -17.29 11.18
C LEU A 226 -6.71 -18.33 11.23
N HIS A 227 -7.78 -18.02 11.95
CA HIS A 227 -8.96 -18.89 12.04
C HIS A 227 -10.23 -18.04 12.22
N LYS A 228 -11.41 -18.65 12.22
CA LYS A 228 -12.69 -17.91 12.19
C LYS A 228 -12.85 -16.84 13.29
N LYS A 229 -12.31 -17.07 14.49
CA LYS A 229 -12.36 -16.10 15.61
C LYS A 229 -11.34 -14.96 15.49
N HIS A 230 -10.22 -15.22 14.81
CA HIS A 230 -9.13 -14.28 14.59
C HIS A 230 -8.75 -14.29 13.10
N PRO A 231 -9.58 -13.69 12.23
CA PRO A 231 -9.44 -13.81 10.79
C PRO A 231 -8.31 -12.92 10.22
N THR A 232 -7.89 -11.89 10.96
CA THR A 232 -6.84 -10.94 10.54
C THR A 232 -5.54 -11.16 11.29
N ILE A 233 -4.42 -10.73 10.71
CA ILE A 233 -3.10 -10.76 11.37
C ILE A 233 -3.16 -9.97 12.67
N GLN A 234 -3.72 -8.75 12.64
CA GLN A 234 -3.88 -7.92 13.82
C GLN A 234 -4.64 -8.64 14.94
N SER A 235 -5.82 -9.21 14.65
CA SER A 235 -6.62 -9.90 15.68
C SER A 235 -5.92 -11.12 16.27
N ALA A 236 -5.16 -11.86 15.45
CA ALA A 236 -4.37 -13.00 15.90
C ALA A 236 -3.20 -12.57 16.79
N PHE A 237 -2.51 -11.48 16.46
CA PHE A 237 -1.44 -10.91 17.28
C PHE A 237 -1.97 -10.37 18.61
N VAL A 238 -3.06 -9.61 18.59
CA VAL A 238 -3.74 -9.11 19.79
C VAL A 238 -4.11 -10.26 20.73
N HIS A 239 -4.66 -11.35 20.20
CA HIS A 239 -4.98 -12.54 21.00
C HIS A 239 -3.74 -13.23 21.57
N SER A 240 -2.63 -13.25 20.83
CA SER A 240 -1.36 -13.88 21.22
C SER A 240 -0.54 -13.06 22.22
N PHE A 241 -0.88 -11.79 22.43
CA PHE A 241 -0.09 -10.88 23.28
C PHE A 241 -0.25 -11.24 24.76
N ARG A 242 0.88 -11.33 25.46
CA ARG A 242 0.98 -11.57 26.90
C ARG A 242 1.96 -10.54 27.47
N PRO A 243 1.50 -9.53 28.22
CA PRO A 243 2.39 -8.49 28.74
C PRO A 243 3.38 -9.10 29.73
N ASP A 244 4.64 -8.69 29.61
CA ASP A 244 5.67 -9.04 30.59
C ASP A 244 5.48 -8.15 31.83
N ARG A 245 4.94 -8.74 32.90
CA ARG A 245 4.67 -8.02 34.15
C ARG A 245 5.95 -7.73 34.95
N ALA A 246 7.07 -8.36 34.62
CA ALA A 246 8.33 -8.19 35.35
C ALA A 246 9.16 -7.01 34.83
N ASN A 247 8.97 -6.61 33.57
CA ASN A 247 9.72 -5.53 32.93
C ASN A 247 8.76 -4.40 32.54
N GLU A 248 8.70 -3.35 33.35
CA GLU A 248 7.91 -2.17 33.02
C GLU A 248 8.46 -1.48 31.75
N GLY A 249 7.57 -1.20 30.80
CA GLY A 249 7.86 -0.43 29.58
C GLY A 249 7.92 -1.22 28.26
N CYS A 250 7.84 -0.48 27.15
CA CYS A 250 7.92 -0.96 25.79
C CYS A 250 9.38 -1.23 25.40
N LEU A 251 9.65 -2.46 24.94
CA LEU A 251 10.91 -2.79 24.28
C LEU A 251 10.87 -2.25 22.85
N ILE A 252 11.85 -1.41 22.50
CA ILE A 252 11.99 -0.80 21.18
C ILE A 252 13.34 -1.19 20.60
N GLN A 253 13.34 -1.95 19.51
CA GLN A 253 14.50 -2.28 18.71
C GLN A 253 14.96 -1.03 17.93
N THR A 254 16.17 -0.57 18.19
CA THR A 254 16.77 0.62 17.54
C THR A 254 17.78 0.25 16.46
N SER A 255 18.26 -0.99 16.44
CA SER A 255 19.14 -1.53 15.41
C SER A 255 19.02 -3.06 15.38
N GLU A 256 19.76 -3.73 14.49
CA GLU A 256 19.76 -5.20 14.42
C GLU A 256 20.21 -5.86 15.74
N THR A 257 21.02 -5.18 16.56
CA THR A 257 21.59 -5.75 17.78
C THR A 257 21.28 -4.98 19.06
N ASN A 258 20.68 -3.79 18.97
CA ASN A 258 20.37 -2.97 20.14
C ASN A 258 18.87 -2.72 20.28
N SER A 259 18.45 -2.66 21.54
CA SER A 259 17.10 -2.32 21.95
C SER A 259 17.14 -1.37 23.14
N ARG A 260 16.20 -0.44 23.18
CA ARG A 260 15.95 0.46 24.33
C ARG A 260 14.63 0.11 24.98
N ARG A 261 14.44 0.52 26.24
CA ARG A 261 13.14 0.47 26.91
C ARG A 261 12.60 1.88 27.10
N GLN A 262 11.30 2.03 26.88
CA GLN A 262 10.58 3.28 27.07
C GLN A 262 9.35 3.03 27.94
N GLN A 263 9.02 3.96 28.84
CA GLN A 263 7.78 3.85 29.62
C GLN A 263 6.56 3.85 28.70
N GLY A 264 5.59 2.99 28.99
CA GLY A 264 4.36 2.87 28.21
C GLY A 264 3.40 1.84 28.80
N SER A 265 2.13 1.99 28.45
CA SER A 265 1.06 1.09 28.90
C SER A 265 1.19 -0.29 28.24
N SER A 266 0.43 -1.27 28.75
CA SER A 266 0.33 -2.58 28.10
C SER A 266 -0.25 -2.51 26.68
N GLU A 267 -1.04 -1.48 26.37
CA GLU A 267 -1.57 -1.25 25.03
C GLU A 267 -0.49 -0.72 24.09
N ASP A 268 0.32 0.24 24.56
CA ASP A 268 1.47 0.76 23.81
C ASP A 268 2.48 -0.35 23.51
N GLN A 269 2.77 -1.21 24.49
CA GLN A 269 3.66 -2.36 24.32
C GLN A 269 3.19 -3.27 23.18
N ARG A 270 1.89 -3.56 23.14
CA ARG A 270 1.28 -4.40 22.11
C ARG A 270 1.33 -3.74 20.74
N GLU A 271 0.98 -2.46 20.66
CA GLU A 271 0.94 -1.73 19.39
C GLU A 271 2.33 -1.50 18.82
N ILE A 272 3.27 -1.00 19.63
CA ILE A 272 4.67 -0.79 19.25
C ILE A 272 5.32 -2.13 18.91
N GLY A 273 5.06 -3.19 19.69
CA GLY A 273 5.54 -4.53 19.39
C GLY A 273 5.01 -5.05 18.04
N TYR A 274 3.72 -4.85 17.76
CA TYR A 274 3.12 -5.27 16.49
C TYR A 274 3.76 -4.54 15.31
N ARG A 275 3.94 -3.22 15.41
CA ARG A 275 4.62 -2.41 14.39
C ARG A 275 6.07 -2.87 14.16
N GLN A 276 6.81 -3.18 15.23
CA GLN A 276 8.18 -3.68 15.12
C GLN A 276 8.29 -5.01 14.39
N VAL A 277 7.35 -5.93 14.59
CA VAL A 277 7.30 -7.19 13.83
C VAL A 277 7.10 -6.92 12.33
N TRP A 278 6.23 -5.97 11.97
CA TRP A 278 6.05 -5.55 10.58
C TRP A 278 7.29 -4.88 10.01
N MET A 279 7.94 -3.99 10.75
CA MET A 279 9.20 -3.37 10.31
C MET A 279 10.32 -4.39 10.14
N TYR A 280 10.41 -5.40 11.01
CA TYR A 280 11.34 -6.51 10.83
C TYR A 280 11.07 -7.26 9.51
N ALA A 281 9.80 -7.54 9.21
CA ALA A 281 9.41 -8.16 7.95
C ALA A 281 9.72 -7.28 6.74
N MET A 282 9.50 -5.96 6.84
CA MET A 282 9.87 -4.99 5.81
C MET A 282 11.37 -4.97 5.56
N ARG A 283 12.19 -4.95 6.62
CA ARG A 283 13.67 -4.98 6.51
C ARG A 283 14.21 -6.18 5.76
N ASN A 284 13.61 -7.35 6.00
CA ASN A 284 14.14 -8.64 5.59
C ASN A 284 13.28 -9.35 4.54
N TYR A 285 12.32 -8.66 3.92
CA TYR A 285 11.35 -9.27 3.02
C TYR A 285 11.98 -10.11 1.88
N PRO A 286 13.14 -9.76 1.26
CA PRO A 286 13.72 -10.56 0.19
C PRO A 286 14.13 -11.96 0.65
N GLU A 287 14.63 -12.04 1.89
CA GLU A 287 15.13 -13.27 2.54
C GLU A 287 13.99 -14.07 3.19
N MET A 288 12.80 -13.47 3.33
CA MET A 288 11.63 -14.07 3.98
C MET A 288 10.59 -14.65 3.02
N ALA A 289 10.74 -14.38 1.72
CA ALA A 289 9.78 -14.81 0.71
C ALA A 289 9.47 -16.31 0.85
N LYS A 290 8.18 -16.65 0.98
CA LYS A 290 7.74 -18.04 0.85
C LYS A 290 8.10 -18.53 -0.55
N ASP A 291 8.32 -19.83 -0.71
CA ASP A 291 8.33 -20.47 -2.02
C ASP A 291 7.00 -20.14 -2.72
N VAL A 292 7.02 -19.10 -3.55
CA VAL A 292 5.92 -18.84 -4.46
C VAL A 292 6.06 -19.93 -5.49
N GLN A 293 5.27 -21.00 -5.38
CA GLN A 293 4.92 -21.80 -6.55
C GLN A 293 4.25 -20.84 -7.53
N SER A 294 5.08 -20.29 -8.41
CA SER A 294 4.71 -19.24 -9.33
C SER A 294 3.59 -19.73 -10.21
N LEU A 295 2.44 -19.07 -10.09
CA LEU A 295 1.54 -18.91 -11.22
C LEU A 295 2.36 -18.30 -12.36
N LYS A 296 2.72 -19.15 -13.33
CA LYS A 296 3.13 -18.83 -14.70
C LYS A 296 4.22 -17.76 -14.87
N VAL A 297 5.50 -18.09 -14.63
CA VAL A 297 6.61 -17.49 -15.39
C VAL A 297 7.64 -18.58 -15.70
N LYS A 298 7.80 -18.91 -16.99
CA LYS A 298 8.88 -19.76 -17.50
C LYS A 298 10.16 -18.91 -17.58
N ALA A 299 11.05 -19.08 -16.59
CA ALA A 299 12.52 -19.05 -16.65
C ALA A 299 13.11 -18.75 -15.25
N LYS A 300 14.14 -19.51 -14.88
CA LYS A 300 14.88 -19.61 -13.59
C LYS A 300 15.33 -18.26 -12.95
N PRO A 301 15.71 -18.22 -11.64
CA PRO A 301 16.17 -19.34 -10.81
C PRO A 301 15.21 -19.74 -9.69
N THR A 302 15.38 -20.98 -9.25
CA THR A 302 14.83 -21.55 -8.02
C THR A 302 15.02 -20.52 -6.90
N ARG A 303 13.96 -19.83 -6.48
CA ARG A 303 14.05 -18.91 -5.33
C ARG A 303 14.52 -19.72 -4.13
N ALA A 304 15.57 -19.24 -3.48
CA ALA A 304 16.13 -19.88 -2.30
C ALA A 304 15.02 -20.00 -1.24
N LYS A 305 14.98 -21.15 -0.55
CA LYS A 305 14.18 -21.35 0.66
C LYS A 305 14.41 -20.15 1.58
N ALA A 306 13.34 -19.62 2.19
CA ALA A 306 13.44 -18.52 3.15
C ALA A 306 14.55 -18.77 4.17
N ASP A 307 15.34 -17.74 4.46
CA ASP A 307 16.47 -17.84 5.37
C ASP A 307 15.98 -18.23 6.77
N GLU A 308 16.41 -19.40 7.24
CA GLU A 308 15.97 -19.97 8.51
C GLU A 308 16.42 -19.12 9.70
N ARG A 309 17.56 -18.42 9.60
CA ARG A 309 18.06 -17.49 10.62
C ARG A 309 17.16 -16.27 10.72
N ILE A 310 16.83 -15.66 9.59
CA ILE A 310 15.98 -14.48 9.53
C ILE A 310 14.57 -14.78 10.07
N VAL A 311 14.01 -15.95 9.74
CA VAL A 311 12.72 -16.39 10.26
C VAL A 311 12.78 -16.69 11.76
N TYR A 312 13.86 -17.32 12.23
CA TYR A 312 14.09 -17.57 13.66
C TYR A 312 14.20 -16.26 14.45
N ASP A 313 14.99 -15.31 13.97
CA ASP A 313 15.23 -14.02 14.61
C ASP A 313 13.93 -13.18 14.66
N MET A 314 13.06 -13.26 13.64
CA MET A 314 11.73 -12.65 13.69
C MET A 314 10.86 -13.25 14.80
N ALA A 315 10.89 -14.58 14.95
CA ALA A 315 10.13 -15.27 16.00
C ALA A 315 10.71 -14.96 17.40
N ALA A 316 12.02 -14.83 17.52
CA ALA A 316 12.69 -14.42 18.75
C ALA A 316 12.28 -12.99 19.14
N LEU A 317 12.35 -12.05 18.20
CA LEU A 317 11.86 -10.68 18.39
C LEU A 317 10.39 -10.66 18.82
N ALA A 318 9.51 -11.39 18.12
CA ALA A 318 8.10 -11.44 18.48
C ALA A 318 7.87 -12.00 19.90
N ARG A 319 8.65 -13.00 20.32
CA ARG A 319 8.62 -13.51 21.69
C ARG A 319 9.11 -12.45 22.68
N ASP A 320 10.20 -11.76 22.39
CA ASP A 320 10.75 -10.78 23.31
C ASP A 320 9.83 -9.54 23.46
N LEU A 321 9.03 -9.25 22.42
CA LEU A 321 7.95 -8.24 22.42
C LEU A 321 6.65 -8.72 23.10
N GLY A 322 6.61 -9.94 23.67
CA GLY A 322 5.45 -10.44 24.42
C GLY A 322 4.41 -11.20 23.61
N PHE A 323 4.63 -11.48 22.32
CA PHE A 323 3.72 -12.33 21.53
C PHE A 323 4.00 -13.81 21.77
N ARG A 324 2.95 -14.60 22.00
CA ARG A 324 3.04 -16.04 22.29
C ARG A 324 2.08 -16.81 21.41
N SER A 325 2.62 -17.63 20.51
CA SER A 325 1.84 -18.51 19.64
C SER A 325 2.51 -19.87 19.50
N LYS A 326 1.74 -20.91 19.13
CA LYS A 326 2.31 -22.24 18.87
C LYS A 326 3.34 -22.21 17.73
N GLN A 327 3.17 -21.33 16.73
CA GLN A 327 4.13 -21.18 15.65
C GLN A 327 5.43 -20.52 16.09
N ILE A 328 5.35 -19.46 16.90
CA ILE A 328 6.54 -18.82 17.47
C ILE A 328 7.34 -19.88 18.22
N GLU A 329 6.69 -20.64 19.11
CA GLU A 329 7.37 -21.71 19.85
C GLU A 329 7.92 -22.82 18.95
N ALA A 330 7.21 -23.20 17.88
CA ALA A 330 7.67 -24.21 16.94
C ALA A 330 8.90 -23.76 16.13
N ILE A 331 8.94 -22.49 15.71
CA ILE A 331 10.10 -21.90 15.03
C ILE A 331 11.29 -21.82 15.99
N LEU A 332 11.06 -21.36 17.23
CA LEU A 332 12.12 -21.22 18.23
C LEU A 332 12.74 -22.56 18.67
N LYS A 333 11.99 -23.66 18.59
CA LYS A 333 12.54 -25.02 18.79
C LYS A 333 13.51 -25.44 17.69
N GLN A 334 13.40 -24.86 16.50
CA GLN A 334 14.24 -25.14 15.34
C GLN A 334 15.37 -24.12 15.19
N SER A 335 16.10 -23.85 16.29
CA SER A 335 17.23 -22.93 16.28
C SER A 335 18.26 -23.30 15.18
N PRO A 336 18.56 -22.38 14.23
CA PRO A 336 19.55 -22.59 13.18
C PRO A 336 20.93 -22.89 13.74
N ASP A 337 21.34 -22.20 14.81
CA ASP A 337 22.60 -22.43 15.51
C ASP A 337 22.71 -23.88 16.02
N ARG A 338 21.63 -24.39 16.64
CA ARG A 338 21.59 -25.81 17.06
C ARG A 338 21.63 -26.77 15.88
N GLN A 339 21.00 -26.42 14.75
CA GLN A 339 21.03 -27.27 13.56
C GLN A 339 22.43 -27.31 12.94
N ILE A 340 23.11 -26.16 12.86
CA ILE A 340 24.51 -26.06 12.42
C ILE A 340 25.40 -26.89 13.35
N ALA A 341 25.25 -26.75 14.67
CA ALA A 341 26.00 -27.53 15.65
C ALA A 341 25.78 -29.05 15.49
N ARG A 342 24.52 -29.49 15.34
CA ARG A 342 24.18 -30.89 15.07
C ARG A 342 24.80 -31.39 13.77
N ALA A 343 24.66 -30.62 12.70
CA ALA A 343 25.22 -30.97 11.39
C ALA A 343 26.75 -31.04 11.44
N ALA A 344 27.41 -30.13 12.15
CA ALA A 344 28.85 -30.12 12.33
C ALA A 344 29.34 -31.38 13.06
N LEU A 345 28.70 -31.78 14.16
CA LEU A 345 29.04 -32.99 14.91
C LEU A 345 28.91 -34.25 14.03
N LEU A 346 27.77 -34.41 13.34
CA LEU A 346 27.51 -35.59 12.49
C LEU A 346 28.35 -35.60 11.21
N LYS A 347 28.77 -34.43 10.72
CA LYS A 347 29.68 -34.31 9.57
C LYS A 347 31.12 -34.64 9.98
N ALA A 348 31.55 -34.20 11.17
CA ALA A 348 32.89 -34.48 11.70
C ALA A 348 33.06 -35.94 12.13
N ARG A 349 32.00 -36.57 12.63
CA ARG A 349 31.96 -37.99 13.01
C ARG A 349 30.72 -38.64 12.41
N LYS A 350 30.94 -39.41 11.34
CA LYS A 350 29.84 -40.02 10.59
C LYS A 350 29.11 -41.08 11.45
N PRO A 351 27.75 -41.12 11.41
CA PRO A 351 26.96 -42.02 12.26
C PRO A 351 27.17 -43.52 11.99
N ASP A 352 27.71 -43.88 10.82
CA ASP A 352 28.03 -45.27 10.45
C ASP A 352 29.22 -45.83 11.25
N ARG A 353 30.07 -44.96 11.82
CA ARG A 353 31.31 -45.35 12.52
C ARG A 353 31.39 -44.89 13.96
N TYR A 354 30.59 -43.89 14.34
CA TYR A 354 30.65 -43.26 15.65
C TYR A 354 29.24 -43.06 16.19
N HIS A 355 29.07 -43.25 17.50
CA HIS A 355 27.83 -43.00 18.21
C HIS A 355 28.06 -41.95 19.30
N TYR A 356 27.07 -41.08 19.48
CA TYR A 356 26.98 -40.18 20.63
C TYR A 356 25.78 -40.61 21.48
N ASP A 357 25.99 -40.76 22.78
CA ASP A 357 24.87 -40.88 23.72
C ASP A 357 23.96 -39.66 23.61
N LYS A 358 22.65 -39.88 23.69
CA LYS A 358 21.65 -38.83 23.41
C LYS A 358 21.82 -37.58 24.28
N GLU A 359 22.11 -37.77 25.58
CA GLU A 359 22.30 -36.65 26.53
C GLU A 359 23.60 -35.90 26.26
N VAL A 360 24.68 -36.63 25.98
CA VAL A 360 25.99 -36.05 25.63
C VAL A 360 25.89 -35.28 24.32
N PHE A 361 25.20 -35.83 23.31
CA PHE A 361 24.99 -35.18 22.02
C PHE A 361 24.29 -33.83 22.19
N GLU A 362 23.19 -33.77 22.94
CA GLU A 362 22.48 -32.52 23.17
C GLU A 362 23.29 -31.51 24.00
N SER A 363 24.11 -31.98 24.94
CA SER A 363 25.06 -31.13 25.67
C SER A 363 26.12 -30.51 24.74
N LEU A 364 26.72 -31.31 23.86
CA LEU A 364 27.69 -30.84 22.86
C LEU A 364 27.07 -29.82 21.88
N VAL A 365 25.83 -30.06 21.46
CA VAL A 365 25.07 -29.12 20.61
C VAL A 365 24.88 -27.78 21.33
N ASN A 366 24.55 -27.80 22.63
CA ASN A 366 24.44 -26.58 23.42
C ASN A 366 25.78 -25.84 23.52
N GLN A 367 26.88 -26.55 23.78
CA GLN A 367 28.21 -25.96 23.88
C GLN A 367 28.64 -25.28 22.58
N ILE A 368 28.49 -25.94 21.43
CA ILE A 368 28.84 -25.34 20.13
C ILE A 368 27.93 -24.14 19.83
N SER A 369 26.63 -24.25 20.13
CA SER A 369 25.70 -23.12 19.93
C SER A 369 26.08 -21.91 20.79
N GLN A 370 26.54 -22.15 22.03
CA GLN A 370 27.03 -21.11 22.92
C GLN A 370 28.29 -20.43 22.36
N CYS A 371 29.17 -21.15 21.65
CA CYS A 371 30.31 -20.55 20.97
C CYS A 371 29.90 -19.43 20.00
N PHE A 372 28.77 -19.60 19.28
CA PHE A 372 28.28 -18.58 18.34
C PHE A 372 27.82 -17.29 19.04
N SER A 373 27.33 -17.37 20.28
CA SER A 373 26.92 -16.18 21.04
C SER A 373 28.07 -15.26 21.47
N HIS A 374 29.33 -15.71 21.35
CA HIS A 374 30.49 -14.86 21.62
C HIS A 374 30.84 -13.92 20.46
N ALA A 375 30.16 -14.01 19.31
CA ALA A 375 30.36 -13.10 18.20
C ALA A 375 29.94 -11.67 18.60
N ALA A 376 30.88 -10.73 18.54
CA ALA A 376 30.58 -9.32 18.74
C ALA A 376 30.00 -8.71 17.46
N PRO A 377 28.99 -7.83 17.56
CA PRO A 377 28.52 -7.08 16.41
C PRO A 377 29.63 -6.17 15.87
N ASN A 378 29.72 -6.06 14.54
CA ASN A 378 30.60 -5.08 13.92
C ASN A 378 30.11 -3.67 14.30
N GLN A 379 31.00 -2.84 14.86
CA GLN A 379 30.67 -1.47 15.31
C GLN A 379 30.41 -0.48 14.17
N GLY A 380 30.59 -0.90 12.91
CA GLY A 380 30.22 -0.10 11.76
C GLY A 380 28.75 -0.31 11.39
N GLN A 381 28.00 0.77 11.24
CA GLN A 381 26.87 0.74 10.29
C GLN A 381 27.41 0.11 9.00
N PRO A 382 26.68 -0.81 8.34
CA PRO A 382 27.00 -1.14 6.96
C PRO A 382 27.13 0.21 6.27
N ALA A 383 28.34 0.58 5.83
CA ALA A 383 28.52 1.80 5.09
C ALA A 383 27.54 1.65 3.95
N ALA A 384 26.43 2.40 4.00
CA ALA A 384 25.45 2.44 2.94
C ALA A 384 26.32 2.76 1.73
N GLY A 385 26.58 1.73 0.91
CA GLY A 385 27.50 1.87 -0.18
C GLY A 385 26.96 3.06 -0.93
N LEU A 386 27.72 4.16 -0.93
CA LEU A 386 27.29 5.40 -1.54
C LEU A 386 27.04 5.02 -3.00
N ILE A 387 25.79 4.69 -3.34
CA ILE A 387 25.32 4.73 -4.71
C ILE A 387 25.08 6.21 -4.96
N THR A 388 26.16 6.98 -4.86
CA THR A 388 26.26 8.34 -5.36
C THR A 388 25.99 8.25 -6.85
N GLY A 389 24.77 8.61 -7.25
CA GLY A 389 24.49 8.94 -8.64
C GLY A 389 23.38 8.17 -9.36
N ARG A 390 22.71 7.19 -8.75
CA ARG A 390 21.49 6.63 -9.38
C ARG A 390 20.25 7.34 -8.87
N VAL A 391 19.78 8.31 -9.65
CA VAL A 391 18.45 8.91 -9.48
C VAL A 391 17.41 7.78 -9.56
N VAL A 392 16.68 7.56 -8.46
CA VAL A 392 15.56 6.61 -8.45
C VAL A 392 14.51 7.09 -9.43
N LYS A 393 14.18 6.26 -10.43
CA LYS A 393 13.17 6.59 -11.44
C LYS A 393 11.82 6.70 -10.74
N LEU A 394 10.95 7.60 -11.23
CA LEU A 394 9.61 7.82 -10.63
C LEU A 394 8.85 6.52 -10.38
N LYS A 395 8.83 5.61 -11.37
CA LYS A 395 8.15 4.31 -11.27
C LYS A 395 8.70 3.35 -10.21
N ASP A 396 9.94 3.55 -9.77
CA ASP A 396 10.60 2.68 -8.79
C ASP A 396 10.41 3.20 -7.35
N ARG A 397 9.62 4.28 -7.17
CA ARG A 397 9.33 4.92 -5.87
C ARG A 397 8.09 4.39 -5.16
N CYS A 398 7.43 3.38 -5.73
CA CYS A 398 6.28 2.71 -5.14
C CYS A 398 6.38 1.19 -5.40
N GLY A 399 5.64 0.41 -4.63
CA GLY A 399 5.63 -1.03 -4.72
C GLY A 399 6.79 -1.69 -3.99
N ILE A 400 7.19 -2.87 -4.47
CA ILE A 400 8.23 -3.67 -3.82
C ILE A 400 9.60 -2.99 -4.08
N PRO A 401 10.31 -2.53 -3.04
CA PRO A 401 11.59 -1.85 -3.21
C PRO A 401 12.63 -2.80 -3.85
N PRO A 402 13.35 -2.41 -4.90
CA PRO A 402 14.44 -3.23 -5.44
C PRO A 402 15.45 -3.63 -4.35
N GLU A 403 16.00 -4.85 -4.39
CA GLU A 403 16.92 -5.36 -3.35
C GLU A 403 18.09 -4.42 -3.03
N GLN A 404 18.63 -3.74 -4.05
CA GLN A 404 19.71 -2.76 -3.90
C GLN A 404 19.28 -1.53 -3.08
N ILE A 405 18.06 -1.03 -3.29
CA ILE A 405 17.51 0.11 -2.55
C ILE A 405 17.14 -0.34 -1.13
N GLN A 406 16.55 -1.53 -1.00
CA GLN A 406 16.22 -2.12 0.30
C GLN A 406 17.43 -2.22 1.23
N GLN A 407 18.62 -2.51 0.71
CA GLN A 407 19.85 -2.54 1.52
C GLN A 407 20.22 -1.17 2.10
N LEU A 408 19.89 -0.08 1.41
CA LEU A 408 20.11 1.29 1.87
C LEU A 408 19.06 1.72 2.89
N ASP A 409 17.80 1.28 2.72
CA ASP A 409 16.69 1.67 3.60
C ASP A 409 16.64 0.84 4.89
N ARG A 410 17.12 -0.41 4.86
CA ARG A 410 17.07 -1.35 5.99
C ARG A 410 17.58 -0.77 7.32
N PRO A 411 18.69 0.00 7.38
CA PRO A 411 19.15 0.63 8.62
C PRO A 411 18.20 1.68 9.21
N HIS A 412 17.25 2.19 8.43
CA HIS A 412 16.31 3.26 8.81
C HIS A 412 14.89 2.75 9.12
N LEU A 413 14.63 1.46 8.93
CA LEU A 413 13.30 0.87 9.15
C LEU A 413 13.16 0.35 10.60
N PHE A 414 13.35 1.22 11.60
CA PHE A 414 13.13 0.94 13.03
C PHE A 414 12.11 1.92 13.62
N VAL A 415 11.56 1.63 14.81
CA VAL A 415 10.72 2.60 15.53
C VAL A 415 11.63 3.65 16.15
N ASP A 416 11.36 4.92 15.87
CA ASP A 416 12.05 6.07 16.50
C ASP A 416 11.64 6.35 17.95
#